data_AF-A0A1T4SSG8-F1
#
_entry.id   AF-A0A1T4SSG8-F1
#
_cell.length_a   1.000
_cell.length_b   1.000
_cell.length_c   1.000
_cell.angle_alpha   90.00
_cell.angle_beta   90.00
_cell.angle_gamma   90.00
#
_symmetry.space_group_name_H-M   'P 1'
#
loop_
_entity.id
_entity.type
_entity.pdbx_description
1 polymer ?
#
loop_
_entity_poly.entity_id
_entity_poly.type
_entity_poly.pdbx_seq_one_letter_code
_entity_poly.pdbx_strand_id
1 'polypeptide(L)'
;MRKLVSIVLGAATLVPLGAHAEMSDTDYCNLLSSIYREYVGANRASGAVPEAIAGCATNPAGSIPVLEQALRDNQIDLPRRN
;
A
#
# COMPACT_ATOMS: atom_id res chain seq x y z
N MET A 1 -57.31 6.46 -31.03
CA MET A 1 -56.20 7.46 -31.02
C MET A 1 -55.39 7.23 -29.76
N ARG A 2 -54.19 6.63 -29.86
CA ARG A 2 -53.35 6.31 -28.69
C ARG A 2 -52.03 7.05 -28.89
N LYS A 3 -51.87 8.16 -28.16
CA LYS A 3 -50.71 9.05 -28.27
C LYS A 3 -49.46 8.33 -27.76
N LEU A 4 -48.45 8.23 -28.62
CA LEU A 4 -47.07 7.90 -28.28
C LEU A 4 -46.49 9.07 -27.48
N VAL A 5 -45.97 8.82 -26.28
CA VAL A 5 -45.07 9.74 -25.57
C VAL A 5 -43.93 8.94 -24.96
N SER A 6 -42.74 9.32 -25.40
CA SER A 6 -41.43 8.72 -25.19
C SER A 6 -40.92 8.87 -23.76
N ILE A 7 -40.21 7.86 -23.26
CA ILE A 7 -39.12 8.05 -22.29
C ILE A 7 -37.98 7.11 -22.69
N VAL A 8 -37.02 7.64 -23.45
CA VAL A 8 -35.67 7.08 -23.54
C VAL A 8 -34.96 7.53 -22.27
N LEU A 9 -34.94 6.68 -21.24
CA LEU A 9 -34.10 6.91 -20.07
C LEU A 9 -32.80 6.15 -20.30
N GLY A 10 -31.75 6.90 -20.65
CA GLY A 10 -30.43 6.39 -20.98
C GLY A 10 -29.83 5.59 -19.84
N ALA A 11 -29.53 4.32 -20.12
CA ALA A 11 -28.64 3.51 -19.29
C ALA A 11 -27.19 3.95 -19.55
N ALA A 12 -26.75 4.98 -18.85
CA ALA A 12 -25.32 5.26 -18.67
C ALA A 12 -24.96 4.87 -17.25
N THR A 13 -24.81 3.57 -16.98
CA THR A 13 -24.10 3.11 -15.78
C THR A 13 -22.64 3.51 -15.98
N LEU A 14 -22.27 4.67 -15.44
CA LEU A 14 -20.89 5.04 -15.18
C LEU A 14 -20.28 3.91 -14.36
N VAL A 15 -19.51 3.02 -14.99
CA VAL A 15 -18.68 2.07 -14.28
C VAL A 15 -17.41 2.82 -13.92
N PRO A 16 -17.13 3.09 -12.62
CA PRO A 16 -15.80 3.51 -12.23
C PRO A 16 -14.92 2.25 -12.26
N LEU A 17 -14.42 1.87 -13.45
CA LEU A 17 -13.28 0.93 -13.55
C LEU A 17 -11.99 1.70 -13.32
N GLY A 18 -11.88 2.25 -12.12
CA GLY A 18 -10.69 2.89 -11.59
C GLY A 18 -10.37 2.30 -10.23
N ALA A 19 -10.42 0.97 -10.10
CA ALA A 19 -9.68 0.31 -9.04
C ALA A 19 -8.21 0.29 -9.50
N HIS A 20 -7.53 1.41 -9.28
CA HIS A 20 -6.08 1.43 -9.27
C HIS A 20 -5.67 0.38 -8.24
N ALA A 21 -4.82 -0.56 -8.63
CA ALA A 21 -4.20 -1.47 -7.68
C ALA A 21 -3.17 -0.66 -6.88
N GLU A 22 -3.66 0.21 -6.00
CA GLU A 22 -2.86 0.89 -4.99
C GLU A 22 -2.38 -0.20 -4.04
N MET A 23 -1.06 -0.33 -3.88
CA MET A 23 -0.51 -1.32 -2.98
C MET A 23 -1.00 -1.05 -1.56
N SER A 24 -1.56 -2.08 -0.92
CA SER A 24 -2.04 -1.98 0.47
C SER A 24 -0.89 -1.56 1.38
N ASP A 25 -1.20 -0.81 2.45
CA ASP A 25 -0.24 -0.48 3.49
C ASP A 25 0.47 -1.73 4.03
N THR A 26 -0.26 -2.84 4.18
CA THR A 26 0.29 -4.11 4.63
C THR A 26 1.30 -4.67 3.63
N ASP A 27 0.97 -4.65 2.34
CA ASP A 27 1.85 -5.13 1.27
C ASP A 27 3.11 -4.27 1.15
N TYR A 28 2.96 -2.95 1.25
CA TYR A 28 4.09 -2.04 1.28
C TYR A 28 4.98 -2.28 2.50
N CYS A 29 4.39 -2.43 3.69
CA CYS A 29 5.14 -2.70 4.91
C CYS A 29 5.92 -4.02 4.82
N ASN A 30 5.30 -5.06 4.25
CA ASN A 30 5.95 -6.35 4.01
C ASN A 30 7.10 -6.23 3.00
N LEU A 31 6.92 -5.44 1.94
CA LEU A 31 7.97 -5.15 0.97
C LEU A 31 9.17 -4.46 1.62
N LEU A 32 8.93 -3.39 2.39
CA LEU A 32 9.99 -2.69 3.13
C LEU A 32 10.71 -3.63 4.11
N SER A 33 9.96 -4.48 4.81
CA SER A 33 10.52 -5.48 5.73
C SER A 33 11.41 -6.49 5.01
N SER A 34 11.02 -6.91 3.80
CA SER A 34 11.82 -7.81 2.97
C SER A 34 13.13 -7.15 2.53
N ILE A 35 13.05 -5.93 2.01
CA ILE A 35 14.23 -5.14 1.61
C ILE A 35 15.15 -4.94 2.81
N TYR A 36 14.61 -4.62 3.98
CA TYR A 36 15.42 -4.45 5.19
C TYR A 36 16.18 -5.73 5.55
N ARG A 37 15.51 -6.89 5.48
CA ARG A 37 16.16 -8.19 5.73
C ARG A 37 17.22 -8.53 4.69
N GLU A 38 17.01 -8.16 3.43
CA GLU A 38 17.91 -8.44 2.31
C GLU A 38 19.17 -7.57 2.37
N TYR A 39 19.03 -6.27 2.56
CA TYR A 39 20.14 -5.30 2.43
C TYR A 39 20.78 -4.91 3.75
N VAL A 40 20.02 -4.87 4.85
CA VAL A 40 20.54 -4.51 6.18
C VAL A 40 20.85 -5.77 7.00
N GLY A 41 20.02 -6.81 6.86
CA GLY A 41 20.18 -8.08 7.55
C GLY A 41 19.45 -8.12 8.89
N ALA A 42 18.81 -9.26 9.18
CA ALA A 42 17.99 -9.43 10.39
C ALA A 42 18.75 -9.24 11.72
N ASN A 43 20.07 -9.48 11.74
CA ASN A 43 20.91 -9.31 12.93
C ASN A 43 21.33 -7.85 13.21
N ARG A 44 21.11 -6.94 12.25
CA ARG A 44 21.36 -5.50 12.42
C ARG A 44 20.10 -4.77 12.88
N ALA A 45 18.94 -5.44 12.86
CA ALA A 45 17.68 -4.90 13.36
C ALA A 45 17.79 -4.66 14.88
N SER A 46 18.03 -3.42 15.27
CA SER A 46 18.08 -2.98 16.66
C SER A 46 17.10 -1.82 16.86
N GLY A 47 16.64 -1.62 18.09
CA GLY A 47 15.65 -0.57 18.37
C GLY A 47 14.27 -0.96 17.85
N ALA A 48 13.53 -0.02 17.25
CA ALA A 48 12.11 -0.16 16.90
C ALA A 48 11.83 -0.93 15.59
N VAL A 49 12.87 -1.37 14.87
CA VAL A 49 12.70 -2.02 13.55
C VAL A 49 12.07 -3.42 13.66
N PRO A 50 12.50 -4.33 14.55
CA PRO A 50 11.85 -5.62 14.72
C PRO A 50 10.36 -5.50 15.06
N GLU A 51 9.99 -4.54 15.91
CA GLU A 51 8.61 -4.24 16.28
C GLU A 51 7.82 -3.71 15.08
N ALA A 52 8.42 -2.85 14.25
CA ALA A 52 7.79 -2.39 13.02
C ALA A 52 7.57 -3.52 12.01
N ILE A 53 8.55 -4.44 11.85
CA ILE A 53 8.38 -5.62 10.99
C ILE A 53 7.23 -6.50 11.50
N ALA A 54 7.15 -6.75 12.81
CA ALA A 54 6.03 -7.50 13.40
C ALA A 54 4.70 -6.72 13.29
N GLY A 55 4.77 -5.40 13.38
CA GLY A 55 3.65 -4.48 13.30
C GLY A 55 3.06 -4.34 11.90
N CYS A 56 3.69 -4.84 10.84
CA CYS A 56 3.11 -4.80 9.49
C CYS A 56 1.74 -5.48 9.40
N ALA A 57 1.47 -6.52 10.21
CA ALA A 57 0.20 -7.23 10.21
C ALA A 57 -0.89 -6.53 11.07
N THR A 58 -0.50 -5.75 12.07
CA THR A 58 -1.43 -5.21 13.08
C THR A 58 -1.58 -3.70 13.03
N ASN A 59 -0.54 -2.98 12.61
CA ASN A 59 -0.49 -1.54 12.47
C ASN A 59 0.51 -1.13 11.35
N PRO A 60 0.19 -1.43 10.07
CA PRO A 60 1.09 -1.13 8.97
C PRO A 60 1.33 0.38 8.84
N ALA A 61 0.31 1.21 9.02
CA ALA A 61 0.44 2.67 8.94
C ALA A 61 1.46 3.26 9.93
N GLY A 62 1.54 2.72 11.15
CA GLY A 62 2.55 3.12 12.13
C GLY A 62 3.93 2.48 11.92
N SER A 63 4.00 1.32 11.27
CA SER A 63 5.23 0.55 11.08
C SER A 63 6.03 0.99 9.85
N ILE A 64 5.34 1.40 8.79
CA ILE A 64 5.92 1.89 7.54
C ILE A 64 6.92 3.02 7.75
N PRO A 65 6.61 4.14 8.44
CA PRO A 65 7.57 5.23 8.59
C PRO A 65 8.84 4.81 9.33
N VAL A 66 8.75 3.84 10.25
CA VAL A 66 9.93 3.29 10.96
C VAL A 66 10.82 2.50 9.99
N LEU A 67 10.22 1.66 9.15
CA LEU A 67 10.94 0.86 8.16
C LEU A 67 11.54 1.73 7.05
N GLU A 68 10.80 2.72 6.57
CA GLU A 68 11.29 3.69 5.60
C GLU A 68 12.49 4.46 6.15
N GLN A 69 12.41 4.95 7.38
CA GLN A 69 13.52 5.66 8.02
C GLN A 69 14.73 4.72 8.17
N ALA A 70 14.53 3.51 8.66
CA ALA A 70 15.62 2.56 8.86
C ALA A 70 16.33 2.17 7.55
N LEU A 71 15.58 2.04 6.46
CA LEU A 71 16.13 1.81 5.12
C LEU A 71 16.90 3.04 4.62
N ARG A 72 16.35 4.25 4.80
CA ARG A 72 17.04 5.52 4.47
C ARG A 72 18.32 5.73 5.27
N ASP A 73 18.33 5.38 6.55
CA ASP A 73 19.51 5.46 7.41
C ASP A 73 20.64 4.54 6.93
N ASN A 74 20.28 3.45 6.26
CA ASN A 74 21.21 2.54 5.58
C ASN A 74 21.45 2.92 4.11
N GLN A 75 20.99 4.09 3.67
CA GLN A 75 21.12 4.60 2.30
C GLN A 75 20.50 3.69 1.22
N ILE A 76 19.44 2.97 1.58
CA ILE A 76 18.69 2.11 0.66
C ILE A 76 17.56 2.90 0.02
N ASP A 77 17.43 2.80 -1.30
CA ASP A 77 16.33 3.40 -2.04
C ASP A 77 14.99 2.75 -1.68
N LEU A 78 13.97 3.58 -1.46
CA LEU A 78 12.65 3.10 -1.07
C LEU A 78 11.79 2.75 -2.31
N PRO A 79 11.04 1.64 -2.25
CA PRO A 79 10.07 1.31 -3.29
C PRO A 79 8.98 2.38 -3.37
N ARG A 80 8.45 2.63 -4.58
CA ARG A 80 7.29 3.52 -4.72
C ARG A 80 6.01 2.80 -4.31
N ARG A 81 5.17 3.48 -3.54
CA ARG A 81 3.74 3.18 -3.44
C ARG A 81 3.08 3.62 -4.74
N ASN A 82 2.86 2.67 -5.65
CA ASN A 82 1.92 2.83 -6.75
C ASN A 82 0.55 2.44 -6.23
#